data_AF-B8AAX6-F1
#
_entry.id   AF-B8AAX6-F1
#
_cell.length_a   1.000
_cell.length_b   1.000
_cell.length_c   1.000
_cell.angle_alpha   90.00
_cell.angle_beta   90.00
_cell.angle_gamma   90.00
#
_symmetry.space_group_name_H-M   'P 1'
#
loop_
_entity.id
_entity.type
_entity.pdbx_description
1 polymer ?
#
loop_
_entity_poly.entity_id
_entity_poly.type
_entity_poly.pdbx_seq_one_letter_code
_entity_poly.pdbx_strand_id
1 'polypeptide(L)'
;MTFDKLLTVPEQDKWVYTDGQSASCVAYVLMMYKEAGLFDPIASSIEVTEFTIKDAYSLNFFENNMTRLPVWCNKDDSVKLPFCQIKGRYRMELPGYNTMQPYPHMNERCPSLPPNYNRPRNC
;
A
#
# COMPACT_ATOMS: atom_id res chain seq x y z
N MET A 1 0.89 29.19 8.91
CA MET A 1 0.31 27.84 9.06
C MET A 1 0.65 27.33 10.45
N THR A 2 -0.27 26.69 11.16
CA THR A 2 0.05 26.06 12.45
C THR A 2 0.71 24.70 12.22
N PHE A 3 1.42 24.17 13.20
CA PHE A 3 2.17 22.91 13.03
C PHE A 3 1.23 21.72 12.76
N ASP A 4 0.10 21.65 13.46
CA ASP A 4 -0.96 20.67 13.22
C ASP A 4 -1.49 20.74 11.79
N LYS A 5 -1.70 21.94 11.25
CA LYS A 5 -2.11 22.11 9.84
C LYS A 5 -1.03 21.70 8.85
N LEU A 6 0.24 21.94 9.17
CA LEU A 6 1.36 21.48 8.34
C LEU A 6 1.37 19.95 8.22
N LEU A 7 1.12 19.23 9.32
CA LEU A 7 1.06 17.77 9.32
C LEU A 7 -0.13 17.18 8.55
N THR A 8 -1.09 18.00 8.11
CA THR A 8 -2.24 17.56 7.29
C THR A 8 -2.02 17.77 5.80
N VAL A 9 -0.90 18.36 5.39
CA VAL A 9 -0.58 18.53 3.96
C VAL A 9 -0.10 17.18 3.43
N PRO A 10 -0.74 16.61 2.38
CA PRO A 10 -0.27 15.38 1.77
C PRO A 10 1.14 15.55 1.22
N GLU A 11 1.99 14.58 1.53
CA GLU A 11 3.28 14.39 0.91
C GLU A 11 3.09 14.19 -0.60
N GLN A 12 3.97 14.78 -1.41
CA GLN A 12 3.94 14.61 -2.86
C GLN A 12 5.17 13.84 -3.34
N ASP A 13 4.94 12.88 -4.24
CA ASP A 13 5.97 11.98 -4.77
C ASP A 13 7.15 12.74 -5.42
N LYS A 14 6.91 13.96 -5.90
CA LYS A 14 7.89 14.80 -6.60
C LYS A 14 8.68 15.74 -5.70
N TRP A 15 8.36 15.82 -4.40
CA TRP A 15 9.08 16.71 -3.50
C TRP A 15 10.55 16.30 -3.35
N VAL A 16 11.41 17.31 -3.24
CA VAL A 16 12.86 17.16 -3.06
C VAL A 16 13.26 18.02 -1.88
N TYR A 17 13.81 17.38 -0.86
CA TYR A 17 14.31 18.03 0.35
C TYR A 17 15.76 18.47 0.18
N THR A 18 16.30 19.18 1.17
CA THR A 18 17.67 19.70 1.13
C THR A 18 18.75 18.63 1.00
N ASP A 19 18.45 17.40 1.41
CA ASP A 19 19.29 16.21 1.34
C ASP A 19 18.86 15.23 0.21
N GLY A 20 17.91 15.63 -0.63
CA GLY A 20 17.45 14.86 -1.78
C GLY A 20 16.01 14.37 -1.64
N GLN A 21 15.66 13.37 -2.45
CA GLN A 21 14.35 12.72 -2.35
C GLN A 21 14.33 11.77 -1.15
N SER A 22 13.20 11.74 -0.44
CA SER A 22 12.97 10.83 0.67
C SER A 22 11.79 9.93 0.35
N ALA A 23 11.92 8.63 0.67
CA ALA A 23 10.85 7.67 0.50
C ALA A 23 10.88 6.64 1.62
N SER A 24 9.70 6.34 2.18
CA SER A 24 9.53 5.17 3.03
C SER A 24 9.68 3.89 2.20
N CYS A 25 9.91 2.76 2.87
CA CYS A 25 10.11 1.48 2.18
C CYS A 25 8.92 1.10 1.28
N VAL A 26 7.69 1.41 1.70
CA VAL A 26 6.48 1.13 0.94
C VAL A 26 6.28 2.11 -0.20
N ALA A 27 6.52 3.40 0.04
CA ALA A 27 6.44 4.43 -1.01
C ALA A 27 7.41 4.09 -2.15
N TYR A 28 8.64 3.65 -1.82
CA TYR A 28 9.62 3.24 -2.83
C TYR A 28 9.11 2.10 -3.73
N VAL A 29 8.49 1.06 -3.14
CA VAL A 29 7.91 -0.04 -3.92
C VAL A 29 6.74 0.43 -4.78
N LEU A 30 5.84 1.24 -4.22
CA LEU A 30 4.66 1.71 -4.93
C LEU A 30 5.00 2.73 -6.02
N MET A 31 6.09 3.50 -5.90
CA MET A 31 6.60 4.35 -6.97
C MET A 31 6.98 3.49 -8.18
N MET A 32 7.65 2.35 -7.97
CA MET A 32 7.94 1.42 -9.07
C MET A 32 6.66 0.83 -9.69
N TYR A 33 5.63 0.54 -8.89
CA TYR A 33 4.34 0.07 -9.42
C TYR A 33 3.64 1.14 -10.26
N LYS A 34 3.71 2.40 -9.81
CA LYS A 34 3.18 3.56 -10.51
C LYS A 34 3.88 3.79 -11.85
N GLU A 35 5.21 3.74 -11.88
CA GLU A 35 5.99 3.81 -13.13
C GLU A 35 5.74 2.61 -14.07
N ALA A 36 5.42 1.44 -13.51
CA ALA A 36 5.02 0.26 -14.28
C ALA A 36 3.56 0.32 -14.80
N GLY A 37 2.82 1.40 -14.53
CA GLY A 37 1.47 1.63 -15.02
C GLY A 37 0.36 0.93 -14.22
N LEU A 38 0.65 0.37 -13.04
CA LEU A 38 -0.37 -0.34 -12.25
C LEU A 38 -1.46 0.60 -11.71
N PHE A 39 -1.18 1.90 -11.62
CA PHE A 39 -2.14 2.92 -11.19
C PHE A 39 -2.84 3.63 -12.37
N ASP A 40 -2.60 3.22 -13.62
CA ASP A 40 -3.25 3.86 -14.76
C ASP A 40 -4.76 3.55 -14.82
N PRO A 41 -5.59 4.52 -15.27
CA PRO A 41 -5.22 5.83 -15.82
C PRO A 41 -5.12 6.95 -14.76
N ILE A 42 -5.20 6.62 -13.47
CA ILE A 42 -5.31 7.61 -12.38
C ILE A 42 -3.96 7.96 -11.73
N ALA A 43 -2.85 7.50 -12.28
CA ALA A 43 -1.51 7.65 -11.69
C ALA A 43 -1.17 9.11 -11.33
N SER A 44 -1.63 10.09 -12.12
CA SER A 44 -1.42 11.52 -11.87
C SER A 44 -2.16 12.07 -10.64
N SER A 45 -3.13 11.32 -10.10
CA SER A 45 -3.95 11.69 -8.94
C SER A 45 -3.67 10.79 -7.73
N ILE A 46 -2.55 10.09 -7.71
CA ILE A 46 -2.12 9.23 -6.60
C ILE A 46 -0.79 9.78 -6.10
N GLU A 47 -0.66 10.01 -4.81
CA GLU A 47 0.63 10.26 -4.15
C GLU A 47 0.98 9.02 -3.33
N VAL A 48 1.87 8.16 -3.83
CA VAL A 48 2.19 6.89 -3.16
C VAL A 48 3.01 7.08 -1.89
N THR A 49 3.57 8.28 -1.70
CA THR A 49 4.20 8.74 -0.47
C THR A 49 3.24 8.80 0.73
N GLU A 50 1.93 8.91 0.49
CA GLU A 50 0.88 8.86 1.53
C GLU A 50 0.50 7.44 1.97
N PHE A 51 1.05 6.39 1.33
CA PHE A 51 0.62 5.03 1.57
C PHE A 51 1.37 4.39 2.74
N THR A 52 0.64 3.59 3.52
CA THR A 52 1.22 2.71 4.54
C THR A 52 1.39 1.29 4.01
N ILE A 53 2.09 0.44 4.79
CA ILE A 53 2.24 -0.99 4.48
C ILE A 53 0.86 -1.67 4.32
N LYS A 54 -0.14 -1.25 5.12
CA LYS A 54 -1.49 -1.77 5.03
C LYS A 54 -2.15 -1.47 3.70
N ASP A 55 -1.98 -0.24 3.21
CA ASP A 55 -2.58 0.18 1.95
C ASP A 55 -1.97 -0.61 0.79
N ALA A 56 -0.64 -0.77 0.79
CA ALA A 56 0.06 -1.50 -0.28
C ALA A 56 -0.40 -2.94 -0.46
N TYR A 57 -0.51 -3.73 0.62
CA TYR A 57 -0.96 -5.11 0.48
C TYR A 57 -2.48 -5.22 0.22
N SER A 58 -3.25 -4.17 0.53
CA SER A 58 -4.68 -4.14 0.30
C SER A 58 -5.04 -3.84 -1.15
N LEU A 59 -4.16 -3.17 -1.90
CA LEU A 59 -4.33 -2.92 -3.33
C LEU A 59 -4.59 -4.23 -4.09
N ASN A 60 -5.60 -4.21 -4.97
CA ASN A 60 -6.05 -5.40 -5.69
C ASN A 60 -5.19 -5.77 -6.92
N PHE A 61 -3.88 -5.54 -6.82
CA PHE A 61 -2.91 -5.77 -7.90
C PHE A 61 -2.39 -7.20 -7.96
N PHE A 62 -2.59 -7.98 -6.90
CA PHE A 62 -1.97 -9.28 -6.76
C PHE A 62 -2.83 -10.39 -7.39
N GLU A 63 -2.19 -11.51 -7.73
CA GLU A 63 -2.89 -12.68 -8.24
C GLU A 63 -3.90 -13.20 -7.21
N ASN A 64 -5.17 -13.30 -7.60
CA ASN A 64 -6.25 -13.82 -6.76
C ASN A 64 -6.64 -15.25 -7.13
N ASN A 65 -6.20 -15.75 -8.29
CA ASN A 65 -6.44 -17.11 -8.72
C ASN A 65 -5.38 -18.06 -8.15
N MET A 66 -5.77 -18.81 -7.12
CA MET A 66 -4.89 -19.78 -6.46
C MET A 66 -4.32 -20.84 -7.40
N THR A 67 -4.95 -21.13 -8.54
CA THR A 67 -4.41 -22.10 -9.52
C THR A 67 -3.21 -21.57 -10.30
N ARG A 68 -3.01 -20.25 -10.32
CA ARG A 68 -1.85 -19.58 -10.95
C ARG A 68 -0.69 -19.41 -9.98
N LEU A 69 -0.90 -19.69 -8.69
CA LEU A 69 0.16 -19.62 -7.69
C LEU A 69 1.13 -20.80 -7.84
N PRO A 70 2.42 -20.63 -7.49
CA PRO A 70 3.38 -21.71 -7.54
C PRO A 70 2.97 -22.93 -6.71
N VAL A 71 3.32 -24.14 -7.15
CA VAL A 71 2.95 -25.40 -6.47
C VAL A 71 3.46 -25.50 -5.02
N TRP A 72 4.56 -24.81 -4.69
CA TRP A 72 5.08 -24.76 -3.32
C TRP A 72 4.23 -23.87 -2.40
N CYS A 73 3.43 -22.97 -2.97
CA CYS A 73 2.60 -22.04 -2.22
C CYS A 73 1.58 -22.80 -1.38
N ASN A 74 1.56 -22.52 -0.07
CA ASN A 74 0.72 -23.21 0.90
C ASN A 74 0.89 -24.73 1.00
N LYS A 75 1.86 -25.37 0.32
CA LYS A 75 1.92 -26.84 0.18
C LYS A 75 1.93 -27.56 1.53
N ASP A 76 2.77 -27.11 2.43
CA ASP A 76 2.99 -27.73 3.75
C ASP A 76 2.33 -26.93 4.89
N ASP A 77 1.49 -25.94 4.56
CA ASP A 77 0.79 -25.13 5.56
C ASP A 77 -0.61 -25.70 5.86
N SER A 78 -0.91 -25.79 7.15
CA SER A 78 -2.23 -26.20 7.69
C SER A 78 -3.32 -25.17 7.38
N VAL A 79 -2.93 -23.90 7.16
CA VAL A 79 -3.83 -22.82 6.78
C VAL A 79 -3.46 -22.35 5.38
N LYS A 80 -4.43 -22.36 4.47
CA LYS A 80 -4.24 -21.85 3.11
C LYS A 80 -4.42 -20.34 3.11
N LEU A 81 -3.34 -19.61 2.88
CA LEU A 81 -3.38 -18.15 2.72
C LEU A 81 -3.75 -17.78 1.27
N PRO A 82 -4.39 -16.61 1.06
CA PRO A 82 -4.72 -16.12 -0.28
C PRO A 82 -3.48 -15.61 -1.05
N PHE A 83 -2.29 -15.73 -0.47
CA PHE A 83 -1.00 -15.32 -1.03
C PHE A 83 0.10 -16.30 -0.65
N CYS A 84 1.24 -16.18 -1.32
CA CYS A 84 2.42 -17.00 -1.02
C CYS A 84 3.39 -16.23 -0.11
N GLN A 85 3.53 -16.67 1.14
CA GLN A 85 4.57 -16.13 2.02
C GLN A 85 5.93 -16.75 1.63
N ILE A 86 6.78 -15.95 0.98
CA ILE A 86 8.05 -16.43 0.41
C ILE A 86 9.11 -16.68 1.52
N LYS A 87 9.04 -15.92 2.62
CA LYS A 87 10.00 -15.98 3.73
C LYS A 87 9.33 -15.70 5.07
N GLY A 88 10.04 -16.04 6.15
CA GLY A 88 9.61 -15.77 7.52
C GLY A 88 9.18 -17.04 8.25
N ARG A 89 9.46 -17.09 9.55
CA ARG A 89 9.09 -18.22 10.43
C ARG A 89 7.63 -18.14 10.89
N TYR A 90 7.11 -16.94 11.00
CA TYR A 90 5.77 -16.67 11.50
C TYR A 90 4.81 -16.45 10.34
N ARG A 91 3.60 -16.99 10.45
CA ARG A 91 2.55 -16.75 9.48
C ARG A 91 2.08 -15.30 9.57
N MET A 92 2.12 -14.59 8.46
CA MET A 92 1.62 -13.22 8.37
C MET A 92 0.11 -13.25 8.15
N GLU A 93 -0.62 -12.43 8.91
CA GLU A 93 -2.02 -12.11 8.64
C GLU A 93 -2.08 -10.73 7.99
N LEU A 94 -2.72 -10.65 6.83
CA LEU A 94 -2.86 -9.40 6.06
C LEU A 94 -4.34 -9.08 5.87
N PRO A 95 -5.01 -8.48 6.88
CA PRO A 95 -6.42 -8.16 6.81
C PRO A 95 -6.72 -7.19 5.66
N GLY A 96 -7.62 -7.58 4.76
CA GLY A 96 -7.96 -6.79 3.57
C GLY A 96 -7.04 -7.01 2.36
N TYR A 97 -6.19 -8.03 2.39
CA TYR A 97 -5.30 -8.37 1.28
C TYR A 97 -6.02 -8.43 -0.07
N ASN A 98 -5.47 -7.70 -1.05
CA ASN A 98 -5.88 -7.75 -2.45
C ASN A 98 -7.37 -7.43 -2.69
N THR A 99 -7.95 -6.51 -1.91
CA THR A 99 -9.40 -6.18 -1.97
C THR A 99 -9.70 -4.79 -2.49
N MET A 100 -8.71 -3.88 -2.53
CA MET A 100 -8.93 -2.46 -2.74
C MET A 100 -8.54 -2.04 -4.16
N GLN A 101 -9.54 -1.63 -4.93
CA GLN A 101 -9.32 -0.95 -6.21
C GLN A 101 -8.73 0.46 -5.94
N PRO A 102 -7.63 0.86 -6.58
CA PRO A 102 -7.13 2.23 -6.51
C PRO A 102 -8.18 3.25 -6.98
N TYR A 103 -8.21 4.43 -6.36
CA TYR A 103 -9.06 5.55 -6.76
C TYR A 103 -8.31 6.88 -6.58
N PRO A 104 -8.69 7.95 -7.32
CA PRO A 104 -8.02 9.25 -7.23
C PRO A 104 -8.00 9.80 -5.80
N HIS A 105 -6.89 10.43 -5.41
CA HIS A 105 -6.65 11.02 -4.10
C HIS A 105 -6.73 10.06 -2.92
N MET A 106 -6.47 8.77 -3.18
CA MET A 106 -6.47 7.73 -2.15
C MET A 106 -5.40 7.99 -1.08
N ASN A 107 -5.80 7.88 0.18
CA ASN A 107 -4.99 8.00 1.39
C ASN A 107 -4.59 9.41 1.82
N GLU A 108 -4.75 10.43 0.96
CA GLU A 108 -4.40 11.83 1.27
C GLU A 108 -5.21 12.43 2.45
N ARG A 109 -6.31 11.78 2.87
CA ARG A 109 -7.19 12.28 3.93
C ARG A 109 -7.48 11.24 5.01
N CYS A 110 -6.75 10.12 5.00
CA CYS A 110 -7.01 9.05 5.94
C CYS A 110 -6.48 9.42 7.35
N PRO A 111 -7.28 9.19 8.41
CA PRO A 111 -6.82 9.42 9.75
C PRO A 111 -5.78 8.34 10.12
N SER A 112 -4.63 8.79 10.62
CA SER A 112 -3.51 7.94 11.02
C SER A 112 -3.30 7.89 12.54
N LEU A 113 -4.27 8.40 13.31
CA LEU A 113 -4.14 8.53 14.76
C LEU A 113 -4.53 7.25 15.52
N PRO A 114 -3.77 6.89 16.56
CA PRO A 114 -4.14 5.82 17.48
C PRO A 114 -5.45 6.13 18.25
N PRO A 115 -6.10 5.12 18.84
CA PRO A 115 -5.69 3.70 18.88
C PRO A 115 -6.26 2.87 17.73
N ASN A 116 -7.27 3.37 17.03
CA ASN A 116 -8.11 2.52 16.17
C ASN A 116 -7.64 2.45 14.72
N TYR A 117 -6.84 3.42 14.24
CA TYR A 117 -6.31 3.46 12.86
C TYR A 117 -7.38 3.11 11.80
N ASN A 118 -8.58 3.69 11.99
CA ASN A 118 -9.71 3.41 11.13
C ASN A 118 -9.47 4.03 9.75
N ARG A 119 -9.85 3.35 8.68
CA ARG A 119 -9.77 3.85 7.31
C ARG A 119 -11.19 4.08 6.79
N PRO A 120 -11.74 5.31 6.89
CA PRO A 120 -13.04 5.64 6.34
C PRO A 120 -13.11 5.35 4.83
N ARG A 121 -14.32 5.18 4.32
CA ARG A 121 -14.53 5.04 2.88
C ARG A 121 -14.14 6.33 2.17
N ASN A 122 -13.31 6.21 1.13
CA ASN A 122 -12.85 7.32 0.29
C ASN A 122 -12.10 8.43 1.04
N CYS A 123 -11.42 8.08 2.14
CA CYS A 123 -10.22 8.80 2.52
C CYS A 123 -9.06 8.40 1.58
#